data_AF-A0A7V9IGK0-F1
#
_entry.id   AF-A0A7V9IGK0-F1
#
_cell.length_a   1.000
_cell.length_b   1.000
_cell.length_c   1.000
_cell.angle_alpha   90.00
_cell.angle_beta   90.00
_cell.angle_gamma   90.00
#
_symmetry.space_group_name_H-M   'P 1'
#
loop_
_entity.id
_entity.type
_entity.pdbx_description
1 polymer ?
#
loop_
_entity_poly.entity_id
_entity_poly.type
_entity_poly.pdbx_seq_one_letter_code
_entity_poly.pdbx_strand_id
1 'polypeptide(L)'
;MSGLHGWEATERVLESGGFESRQRVLLPEPAVEPSESGARWLGVTYWRAVNGFTRGGVRAIWRDESGRLRLLGGATLLRFGPPKLGYGDEAVSCRYAIEGGLLALRAGGSVTLAQRVEGRQHELSVTVEEYLPRLAARPGAPWWTGALYAKGQSPFHAAVSRRYFQLLVQGRVA
;
A
#
# COMPACT_ATOMS: atom_id res chain seq x y z
N MET A 1 -12.04 17.54 13.12
CA MET A 1 -11.60 16.22 12.61
C MET A 1 -10.48 16.36 11.56
N SER A 2 -9.32 16.93 11.90
CA SER A 2 -8.19 16.99 10.97
C SER A 2 -6.87 16.89 11.75
N GLY A 3 -6.45 15.66 12.05
CA GLY A 3 -5.14 15.37 12.66
C GLY A 3 -4.08 14.92 11.67
N LEU A 4 -4.41 14.87 10.38
CA LEU A 4 -3.53 14.51 9.28
C LEU A 4 -3.00 15.79 8.63
N HIS A 5 -1.69 16.00 8.68
CA HIS A 5 -1.01 17.11 8.02
C HIS A 5 0.25 16.61 7.30
N GLY A 6 0.87 17.48 6.51
CA GLY A 6 2.12 17.14 5.81
C GLY A 6 1.97 16.01 4.78
N TRP A 7 0.82 15.95 4.08
CA TRP A 7 0.62 14.99 3.00
C TRP A 7 1.73 15.15 1.95
N GLU A 8 2.40 14.04 1.66
CA GLU A 8 3.40 13.95 0.61
C GLU A 8 3.17 12.67 -0.19
N ALA A 9 3.31 12.78 -1.51
CA ALA A 9 3.25 11.66 -2.42
C ALA A 9 4.43 11.76 -3.39
N THR A 10 5.24 10.72 -3.44
CA THR A 10 6.34 10.58 -4.39
C THR A 10 6.14 9.32 -5.19
N GLU A 11 6.46 9.39 -6.48
CA GLU A 11 6.33 8.29 -7.41
C GLU A 11 7.49 8.33 -8.38
N ARG A 12 8.02 7.15 -8.70
CA ARG A 12 9.13 7.01 -9.62
C ARG A 12 8.96 5.75 -10.45
N VAL A 13 9.25 5.89 -11.75
CA VAL A 13 9.47 4.74 -12.64
C VAL A 13 10.98 4.54 -12.74
N LEU A 14 11.44 3.33 -12.46
CA LEU A 14 12.83 2.91 -12.52
C LEU A 14 13.23 2.58 -13.96
N GLU A 15 14.53 2.64 -14.27
CA GLU A 15 15.07 2.23 -15.58
C GLU A 15 14.74 0.77 -15.93
N SER A 16 14.58 -0.08 -14.91
CA SER A 16 14.14 -1.47 -15.05
C SER A 16 12.67 -1.63 -15.46
N GLY A 17 11.92 -0.53 -15.58
CA GLY A 17 10.46 -0.53 -15.72
C GLY A 17 9.72 -0.77 -14.41
N GLY A 18 10.46 -0.85 -13.28
CA GLY A 18 9.88 -0.94 -11.94
C GLY A 18 9.15 0.34 -11.55
N PHE A 19 8.17 0.21 -10.66
CA PHE A 19 7.41 1.30 -10.10
C PHE A 19 7.63 1.38 -8.60
N GLU A 20 7.93 2.57 -8.13
CA GLU A 20 8.03 2.91 -6.72
C GLU A 20 7.07 4.04 -6.39
N SER A 21 6.45 3.95 -5.22
CA SER A 21 5.61 5.04 -4.71
C SER A 21 5.68 5.09 -3.20
N ARG A 22 5.64 6.30 -2.65
CA ARG A 22 5.46 6.52 -1.22
C ARG A 22 4.39 7.57 -1.01
N GLN A 23 3.41 7.26 -0.18
CA GLN A 23 2.46 8.24 0.35
C GLN A 23 2.67 8.32 1.86
N ARG A 24 2.78 9.53 2.39
CA ARG A 24 2.95 9.76 3.83
C ARG A 24 2.15 10.93 4.37
N VAL A 25 1.92 10.90 5.67
CA VAL A 25 1.30 11.95 6.48
C VAL A 25 1.96 11.95 7.86
N LEU A 26 1.85 13.07 8.56
CA LEU A 26 2.31 13.21 9.94
C LEU A 26 1.10 13.27 10.88
N LEU A 27 1.27 12.66 12.05
CA LEU A 27 0.33 12.65 13.16
C LEU A 27 1.01 13.15 14.44
N PRO A 28 0.29 13.84 15.33
CA PRO A 28 0.84 14.27 16.62
C PRO A 28 1.05 13.11 17.62
N GLU A 29 0.38 11.99 17.39
CA GLU A 29 0.32 10.83 18.29
C GLU A 29 0.31 9.55 17.44
N PRO A 30 0.73 8.40 18.00
CA PRO A 30 0.69 7.14 17.28
C PRO A 30 -0.76 6.75 16.93
N ALA A 31 -0.95 6.17 15.74
CA ALA A 31 -2.21 5.57 15.32
C ALA A 31 -2.34 4.09 15.70
N VAL A 32 -1.22 3.42 15.94
CA VAL A 32 -1.15 2.04 16.44
C VAL A 32 -0.07 1.90 17.51
N GLU A 33 -0.31 1.00 18.45
CA GLU A 33 0.67 0.60 19.46
C GLU A 33 1.88 -0.13 18.83
N PRO A 34 3.08 -0.03 19.43
CA PRO A 34 4.27 -0.76 19.01
C PRO A 34 4.22 -2.25 19.36
N SER A 35 3.29 -2.96 18.73
CA SER A 35 2.99 -4.37 18.99
C SER A 35 2.73 -5.13 17.70
N GLU A 36 2.74 -6.46 17.81
CA GLU A 36 2.32 -7.34 16.71
C GLU A 36 0.88 -7.03 16.25
N SER A 37 -0.04 -6.80 17.19
CA SER A 37 -1.43 -6.43 16.90
C SER A 37 -1.51 -5.10 16.15
N GLY A 38 -0.70 -4.11 16.55
CA GLY A 38 -0.60 -2.82 15.86
C GLY A 38 -0.08 -2.99 14.42
N ALA A 39 0.97 -3.77 14.23
CA ALA A 39 1.50 -4.10 12.90
C ALA A 39 0.44 -4.78 12.03
N ARG A 40 -0.26 -5.80 12.54
CA ARG A 40 -1.36 -6.47 11.82
C ARG A 40 -2.48 -5.50 11.47
N TRP A 41 -2.80 -4.56 12.37
CA TRP A 41 -3.85 -3.57 12.16
C TRP A 41 -3.55 -2.62 10.99
N LEU A 42 -2.29 -2.22 10.79
CA LEU A 42 -1.87 -1.46 9.61
C LEU A 42 -2.28 -2.20 8.33
N GLY A 43 -1.93 -3.49 8.24
CA GLY A 43 -2.27 -4.39 7.13
C GLY A 43 -3.76 -4.51 6.87
N VAL A 44 -4.52 -4.90 7.90
CA VAL A 44 -5.98 -5.09 7.81
C VAL A 44 -6.67 -3.80 7.38
N THR A 45 -6.26 -2.66 7.94
CA THR A 45 -6.89 -1.37 7.65
C THR A 45 -6.61 -0.89 6.24
N TYR A 46 -5.41 -1.11 5.71
CA TYR A 46 -5.09 -0.80 4.31
C TYR A 46 -5.96 -1.59 3.34
N TRP A 47 -6.11 -2.89 3.55
CA TRP A 47 -6.97 -3.72 2.69
C TRP A 47 -8.45 -3.37 2.80
N ARG A 48 -8.93 -2.95 3.99
CA ARG A 48 -10.26 -2.37 4.16
C ARG A 48 -10.41 -1.06 3.36
N ALA A 49 -9.40 -0.21 3.33
CA ALA A 49 -9.40 1.02 2.55
C ALA A 49 -9.50 0.72 1.03
N VAL A 50 -8.72 -0.23 0.53
CA VAL A 50 -8.79 -0.70 -0.88
C VAL A 50 -10.20 -1.21 -1.21
N ASN A 51 -10.75 -2.09 -0.36
CA ASN A 51 -12.09 -2.64 -0.55
C ASN A 51 -13.17 -1.54 -0.52
N GLY A 52 -13.12 -0.64 0.45
CA GLY A 52 -14.07 0.46 0.57
C GLY A 52 -14.01 1.45 -0.58
N PHE A 53 -12.80 1.84 -1.00
CA PHE A 53 -12.60 2.77 -2.11
C PHE A 53 -13.09 2.20 -3.45
N THR A 54 -12.88 0.91 -3.67
CA THR A 54 -13.38 0.20 -4.87
C THR A 54 -14.83 -0.28 -4.74
N ARG A 55 -15.53 0.10 -3.66
CA ARG A 55 -16.91 -0.33 -3.35
C ARG A 55 -17.09 -1.87 -3.44
N GLY A 56 -16.07 -2.61 -2.98
CA GLY A 56 -16.05 -4.07 -3.01
C GLY A 56 -15.65 -4.69 -4.34
N GLY A 57 -15.28 -3.88 -5.34
CA GLY A 57 -14.80 -4.33 -6.64
C GLY A 57 -13.43 -5.02 -6.56
N VAL A 58 -12.55 -4.59 -5.64
CA VAL A 58 -11.30 -5.27 -5.33
C VAL A 58 -11.35 -5.77 -3.89
N ARG A 59 -11.23 -7.09 -3.70
CA ARG A 59 -11.28 -7.73 -2.38
C ARG A 59 -9.95 -8.38 -2.04
N ALA A 60 -9.45 -8.11 -0.84
CA ALA A 60 -8.35 -8.85 -0.25
C ALA A 60 -8.86 -10.13 0.42
N ILE A 61 -8.24 -11.26 0.13
CA ILE A 61 -8.53 -12.56 0.73
C ILE A 61 -7.21 -13.13 1.23
N TRP A 62 -7.17 -13.49 2.52
CA TRP A 62 -6.03 -14.14 3.16
C TRP A 62 -6.40 -15.59 3.51
N ARG A 63 -5.55 -16.55 3.14
CA ARG A 63 -5.65 -17.98 3.49
C ARG A 63 -4.24 -18.55 3.63
N ASP A 64 -4.02 -19.36 4.66
CA ASP A 64 -2.76 -20.09 4.88
C ASP A 64 -1.54 -19.16 4.73
N GLU A 65 -1.61 -18.03 5.45
CA GLU A 65 -0.63 -16.93 5.44
C GLU A 65 -0.46 -16.16 4.12
N SER A 66 -0.88 -16.69 2.97
CA SER A 66 -0.83 -16.00 1.68
C SER A 66 -2.05 -15.10 1.41
N GLY A 67 -1.84 -14.04 0.63
CA GLY A 67 -2.85 -13.04 0.30
C GLY A 67 -3.14 -12.93 -1.18
N ARG A 68 -4.38 -12.60 -1.53
CA ARG A 68 -4.78 -12.34 -2.93
C ARG A 68 -5.69 -11.12 -3.00
N LEU A 69 -5.43 -10.26 -3.97
CA LEU A 69 -6.39 -9.24 -4.41
C LEU A 69 -7.16 -9.75 -5.61
N ARG A 70 -8.49 -9.84 -5.47
CA ARG A 70 -9.38 -10.32 -6.54
C ARG A 70 -10.27 -9.21 -7.06
N LEU A 71 -10.39 -9.12 -8.38
CA LEU A 71 -11.36 -8.27 -9.05
C LEU A 71 -12.71 -9.00 -9.12
N LEU A 72 -13.77 -8.38 -8.59
CA LEU A 72 -15.15 -8.87 -8.61
C LEU A 72 -15.29 -10.33 -8.14
N GLY A 73 -14.40 -10.78 -7.26
CA GLY A 73 -14.38 -12.16 -6.76
C GLY A 73 -13.91 -13.22 -7.76
N GLY A 74 -13.41 -12.82 -8.94
CA GLY A 74 -12.93 -13.71 -9.99
C GLY A 74 -11.41 -13.67 -10.15
N ALA A 75 -10.94 -12.72 -10.97
CA ALA A 75 -9.55 -12.63 -11.42
C ALA A 75 -8.60 -12.21 -10.30
N THR A 76 -7.45 -12.89 -10.15
CA THR A 76 -6.41 -12.53 -9.18
C THR A 76 -5.51 -11.44 -9.77
N LEU A 77 -5.71 -10.20 -9.31
CA LEU A 77 -4.91 -9.05 -9.73
C LEU A 77 -3.47 -9.14 -9.22
N LEU A 78 -3.32 -9.42 -7.93
CA LEU A 78 -2.03 -9.59 -7.26
C LEU A 78 -2.10 -10.73 -6.24
N ARG A 79 -0.99 -11.44 -6.09
CA ARG A 79 -0.72 -12.40 -5.03
C ARG A 79 0.35 -11.84 -4.10
N PHE A 80 0.21 -12.13 -2.83
CA PHE A 80 1.11 -11.70 -1.79
C PHE A 80 1.55 -12.87 -0.93
N GLY A 81 2.81 -12.82 -0.51
CA GLY A 81 3.32 -13.72 0.52
C GLY A 81 2.81 -13.36 1.92
N PRO A 82 3.23 -14.13 2.94
CA PRO A 82 2.92 -13.85 4.33
C PRO A 82 3.25 -12.42 4.77
N PRO A 83 2.41 -11.77 5.59
CA PRO A 83 2.75 -10.50 6.20
C PRO A 83 4.02 -10.65 7.02
N LYS A 84 5.05 -9.88 6.67
CA LYS A 84 6.20 -9.65 7.54
C LYS A 84 5.89 -8.48 8.45
N LEU A 85 5.78 -8.77 9.75
CA LEU A 85 5.48 -7.78 10.77
C LEU A 85 6.79 -7.30 11.40
N GLY A 86 6.91 -6.00 11.64
CA GLY A 86 8.00 -5.41 12.42
C GLY A 86 7.42 -4.44 13.42
N TYR A 87 7.86 -4.49 14.66
CA TYR A 87 7.40 -3.60 15.73
C TYR A 87 8.52 -3.40 16.74
N GLY A 88 8.62 -2.16 17.23
CA GLY A 88 9.55 -1.70 18.25
C GLY A 88 9.28 -0.22 18.54
N ASP A 89 10.06 0.36 19.44
CA ASP A 89 9.79 1.71 19.95
C ASP A 89 9.83 2.79 18.86
N GLU A 90 10.65 2.61 17.83
CA GLU A 90 10.82 3.60 16.75
C GLU A 90 9.89 3.37 15.55
N ALA A 91 9.41 2.14 15.35
CA ALA A 91 8.67 1.78 14.14
C ALA A 91 7.73 0.59 14.32
N VAL A 92 6.59 0.68 13.64
CA VAL A 92 5.61 -0.41 13.48
C VAL A 92 5.33 -0.58 12.00
N SER A 93 5.33 -1.80 11.49
CA SER A 93 5.18 -2.04 10.06
C SER A 93 4.57 -3.40 9.72
N CYS A 94 3.86 -3.42 8.59
CA CYS A 94 3.38 -4.63 7.94
C CYS A 94 3.80 -4.59 6.48
N ARG A 95 4.60 -5.57 6.06
CA ARG A 95 5.12 -5.70 4.69
C ARG A 95 4.56 -6.94 4.01
N TYR A 96 4.14 -6.78 2.76
CA TYR A 96 3.69 -7.85 1.91
C TYR A 96 4.58 -7.95 0.67
N ALA A 97 5.22 -9.09 0.45
CA ALA A 97 5.94 -9.36 -0.78
C ALA A 97 4.94 -9.60 -1.92
N ILE A 98 5.20 -9.07 -3.12
CA ILE A 98 4.36 -9.29 -4.30
C ILE A 98 4.85 -10.55 -5.04
N GLU A 99 4.04 -11.59 -5.06
CA GLU A 99 4.37 -12.92 -5.61
C GLU A 99 3.78 -13.16 -7.02
N GLY A 100 3.30 -12.10 -7.66
CA GLY A 100 2.78 -12.12 -9.02
C GLY A 100 1.29 -11.80 -9.09
N GLY A 101 0.60 -12.34 -10.10
CA GLY A 101 -0.79 -12.00 -10.44
C GLY A 101 -0.90 -11.36 -11.82
N LEU A 102 -2.12 -11.04 -12.25
CA LEU A 102 -2.37 -10.48 -13.58
C LEU A 102 -1.73 -9.11 -13.80
N LEU A 103 -1.63 -8.30 -12.74
CA LEU A 103 -1.01 -6.98 -12.82
C LEU A 103 0.51 -7.02 -12.68
N ALA A 104 1.10 -8.14 -12.24
CA ALA A 104 2.53 -8.27 -12.08
C ALA A 104 3.17 -8.90 -13.33
N LEU A 105 4.27 -8.31 -13.81
CA LEU A 105 5.07 -8.88 -14.88
C LEU A 105 5.75 -10.17 -14.39
N ARG A 106 6.34 -10.12 -13.20
CA ARG A 106 6.93 -11.23 -12.46
C ARG A 106 6.74 -11.04 -10.95
N ALA A 107 7.02 -12.07 -10.16
CA ALA A 107 7.16 -11.91 -8.71
C ALA A 107 8.32 -10.94 -8.42
N GLY A 108 8.13 -10.04 -7.45
CA GLY A 108 9.09 -8.99 -7.14
C GLY A 108 8.41 -7.71 -6.61
N GLY A 109 9.14 -7.01 -5.74
CA GLY A 109 8.65 -5.83 -5.05
C GLY A 109 7.79 -6.13 -3.84
N SER A 110 7.34 -5.06 -3.19
CA SER A 110 6.56 -5.16 -1.95
C SER A 110 5.63 -3.97 -1.74
N VAL A 111 4.66 -4.17 -0.84
CA VAL A 111 3.88 -3.10 -0.22
C VAL A 111 4.23 -3.07 1.26
N THR A 112 4.69 -1.93 1.76
CA THR A 112 5.01 -1.71 3.17
C THR A 112 4.11 -0.63 3.75
N LEU A 113 3.45 -0.97 4.84
CA LEU A 113 2.61 -0.06 5.63
C LEU A 113 3.35 0.20 6.92
N ALA A 114 3.59 1.45 7.28
CA ALA A 114 4.42 1.75 8.44
C ALA A 114 3.95 2.97 9.22
N GLN A 115 4.21 2.93 10.53
CA GLN A 115 4.27 4.06 11.44
C GLN A 115 5.72 4.21 11.91
N ARG A 116 6.29 5.42 11.86
CA ARG A 116 7.64 5.71 12.37
C ARG A 116 7.64 6.96 13.23
N VAL A 117 8.49 7.01 14.23
CA VAL A 117 8.75 8.24 14.98
C VAL A 117 9.51 9.22 14.08
N GLU A 118 9.02 10.45 13.98
CA GLU A 118 9.60 11.55 13.20
C GLU A 118 9.65 12.80 14.09
N GLY A 119 10.76 13.00 14.79
CA GLY A 119 10.91 14.06 15.77
C GLY A 119 9.90 13.92 16.92
N ARG A 120 8.96 14.86 17.04
CA ARG A 120 7.86 14.83 18.03
C ARG A 120 6.53 14.32 17.45
N GLN A 121 6.57 13.79 16.24
CA GLN A 121 5.40 13.34 15.49
C GLN A 121 5.58 11.89 15.06
N HIS A 122 4.54 11.32 14.49
CA HIS A 122 4.54 9.99 13.92
C HIS A 122 4.21 10.08 12.43
N GLU A 123 5.11 9.57 11.60
CA GLU A 123 4.84 9.40 10.18
C GLU A 123 4.02 8.13 9.96
N LEU A 124 2.88 8.23 9.28
CA LEU A 124 2.26 7.08 8.62
C LEU A 124 2.65 7.05 7.15
N SER A 125 3.00 5.88 6.65
CA SER A 125 3.37 5.70 5.25
C SER A 125 2.80 4.42 4.62
N VAL A 126 2.59 4.51 3.31
CA VAL A 126 2.38 3.39 2.40
C VAL A 126 3.49 3.48 1.35
N THR A 127 4.31 2.46 1.26
CA THR A 127 5.41 2.38 0.29
C THR A 127 5.23 1.18 -0.61
N VAL A 128 5.34 1.37 -1.91
CA VAL A 128 5.48 0.31 -2.91
C VAL A 128 6.89 0.41 -3.47
N GLU A 129 7.63 -0.69 -3.44
CA GLU A 129 9.04 -0.74 -3.86
C GLU A 129 9.23 -1.85 -4.89
N GLU A 130 10.07 -1.61 -5.90
CA GLU A 130 10.52 -2.58 -6.91
C GLU A 130 9.40 -3.38 -7.61
N TYR A 131 8.17 -2.88 -7.58
CA TYR A 131 7.04 -3.57 -8.19
C TYR A 131 7.15 -3.45 -9.71
N LEU A 132 7.12 -4.57 -10.43
CA LEU A 132 7.18 -4.59 -11.89
C LEU A 132 5.78 -4.82 -12.47
N PRO A 133 5.06 -3.74 -12.84
CA PRO A 133 3.72 -3.88 -13.38
C PRO A 133 3.75 -4.40 -14.81
N ARG A 134 2.83 -5.31 -15.13
CA ARG A 134 2.71 -5.93 -16.47
C ARG A 134 2.37 -4.91 -17.56
N LEU A 135 1.71 -3.82 -17.18
CA LEU A 135 1.28 -2.74 -18.05
C LEU A 135 2.24 -1.53 -18.05
N ALA A 136 3.39 -1.60 -17.35
CA ALA A 136 4.45 -0.62 -17.60
C ALA A 136 4.92 -0.72 -19.06
N ALA A 137 5.41 0.39 -19.58
CA ALA A 137 5.95 0.48 -20.94
C ALA A 137 6.91 -0.69 -21.19
N ARG A 138 6.53 -1.58 -22.12
CA ARG A 138 7.42 -2.64 -22.59
C ARG A 138 8.44 -2.01 -23.54
N PRO A 139 9.70 -2.49 -23.59
CA PRO A 139 10.59 -2.17 -24.70
C PRO A 139 9.91 -2.49 -26.03
N GLY A 140 9.72 -1.49 -26.89
CA GLY A 140 9.03 -1.62 -28.19
C GLY A 140 7.50 -1.46 -28.19
N ALA A 141 6.86 -1.25 -27.03
CA ALA A 141 5.42 -0.91 -26.98
C ALA A 141 5.20 0.61 -27.15
N PRO A 142 4.02 1.04 -27.66
CA PRO A 142 3.70 2.45 -27.76
C PRO A 142 3.78 3.17 -26.41
N TRP A 143 4.47 4.31 -26.37
CA TRP A 143 4.71 5.11 -25.15
C TRP A 143 3.46 5.43 -24.32
N TRP A 144 2.28 5.48 -24.95
CA TRP A 144 1.01 5.77 -24.28
C TRP A 144 0.50 4.64 -23.37
N THR A 145 0.95 3.38 -23.55
CA THR A 145 0.48 2.26 -22.70
C THR A 145 1.04 2.34 -21.29
N GLY A 146 2.31 2.76 -21.13
CA GLY A 146 2.89 3.08 -19.82
C GLY A 146 2.34 4.37 -19.21
N ALA A 147 1.97 5.35 -20.05
CA ALA A 147 1.40 6.63 -19.63
C ALA A 147 -0.02 6.49 -19.06
N LEU A 148 -0.84 5.55 -19.56
CA LEU A 148 -2.17 5.24 -18.99
C LEU A 148 -2.07 4.58 -17.62
N TYR A 149 -1.06 3.72 -17.42
CA TYR A 149 -0.77 3.10 -16.14
C TYR A 149 -0.31 4.14 -15.09
N ALA A 150 0.64 5.00 -15.46
CA ALA A 150 1.14 6.08 -14.60
C ALA A 150 0.07 7.14 -14.27
N LYS A 151 -0.78 7.53 -15.23
CA LYS A 151 -1.87 8.52 -15.00
C LYS A 151 -3.04 7.98 -14.18
N GLY A 152 -3.30 6.67 -14.19
CA GLY A 152 -4.43 6.05 -13.48
C GLY A 152 -4.08 5.55 -12.07
N GLN A 153 -2.85 5.07 -11.85
CA GLN A 153 -2.44 4.58 -10.53
C GLN A 153 -2.20 5.71 -9.53
N SER A 154 -1.59 6.82 -9.95
CA SER A 154 -1.25 7.92 -9.03
C SER A 154 -2.47 8.46 -8.25
N PRO A 155 -3.62 8.77 -8.90
CA PRO A 155 -4.82 9.20 -8.18
C PRO A 155 -5.43 8.09 -7.32
N PHE A 156 -5.39 6.83 -7.80
CA PHE A 156 -5.93 5.69 -7.07
C PHE A 156 -5.15 5.42 -5.78
N HIS A 157 -3.82 5.31 -5.87
CA HIS A 157 -2.94 5.09 -4.72
C HIS A 157 -3.04 6.24 -3.72
N ALA A 158 -3.04 7.49 -4.19
CA ALA A 158 -3.25 8.64 -3.32
C ALA A 158 -4.62 8.59 -2.60
N ALA A 159 -5.70 8.27 -3.31
CA ALA A 159 -7.03 8.23 -2.73
C ALA A 159 -7.22 7.07 -1.73
N VAL A 160 -6.70 5.88 -2.05
CA VAL A 160 -6.67 4.74 -1.12
C VAL A 160 -5.85 5.06 0.12
N SER A 161 -4.65 5.63 -0.04
CA SER A 161 -3.77 6.00 1.07
C SER A 161 -4.40 7.07 1.96
N ARG A 162 -5.08 8.08 1.39
CA ARG A 162 -5.88 9.05 2.18
C ARG A 162 -6.95 8.36 3.00
N ARG A 163 -7.73 7.46 2.39
CA ARG A 163 -8.79 6.73 3.10
C ARG A 163 -8.21 5.84 4.21
N TYR A 164 -7.09 5.18 3.93
CA TYR A 164 -6.36 4.36 4.88
C TYR A 164 -5.91 5.16 6.11
N PHE A 165 -5.25 6.30 5.92
CA PHE A 165 -4.81 7.14 7.03
C PHE A 165 -5.99 7.67 7.86
N GLN A 166 -7.09 8.06 7.21
CA GLN A 166 -8.31 8.46 7.91
C GLN A 166 -8.89 7.34 8.77
N LEU A 167 -8.93 6.10 8.26
CA LEU A 167 -9.43 4.94 9.01
C LEU A 167 -8.56 4.63 10.22
N LEU A 168 -7.24 4.76 10.12
CA LEU A 168 -6.34 4.58 11.25
C LEU A 168 -6.56 5.62 12.34
N VAL A 169 -6.69 6.90 11.96
CA VAL A 169 -6.97 7.98 12.92
C VAL A 169 -8.33 7.81 13.60
N GLN A 170 -9.34 7.34 12.86
CA GLN A 170 -10.68 7.06 13.41
C GLN A 170 -10.66 5.83 14.33
N GLY A 171 -9.93 4.78 13.97
CA GLY A 171 -9.83 3.54 14.74
C GLY A 171 -9.06 3.68 16.06
N ARG A 172 -8.24 4.73 16.22
CA ARG A 172 -7.58 5.08 17.49
C ARG A 172 -8.56 5.50 18.60
N VAL A 173 -9.71 6.05 18.21
CA VAL A 173 -10.70 6.60 19.16
C VAL A 173 -11.68 5.51 19.64
N ALA A 174 -11.55 4.29 19.13
CA ALA A 174 -12.43 3.16 19.42
C ALA A 174 -11.84 2.23 20.50
#